data_AF-A0A3S4ZSW1-F1
#
_entry.id   AF-A0A3S4ZSW1-F1
#
_cell.length_a   1.000
_cell.length_b   1.000
_cell.length_c   1.000
_cell.angle_alpha   90.00
_cell.angle_beta   90.00
_cell.angle_gamma   90.00
#
_symmetry.space_group_name_H-M   'P 1'
#
loop_
_entity.id
_entity.type
_entity.pdbx_description
1 polymer ?
#
loop_
_entity_poly.entity_id
_entity_poly.type
_entity_poly.pdbx_seq_one_letter_code
_entity_poly.pdbx_strand_id
1 'polypeptide(L)'
;MYTNISGEKAVSALMEILEREEDILEAERIRKESLTRLINLTVSTTYLTFNGNIYKQIFGLPMGHPLSPLLSNVYMDNLEREFGKSPLQPRVLMRYLDDYFALWSHGKKNLN
;
A
#
# COMPACT_ATOMS: atom_id res chain seq x y z
N MET A 1 4.70 10.28 0.63
CA MET A 1 3.84 9.07 0.60
C MET A 1 3.68 8.33 1.94
N TYR A 2 4.74 7.71 2.47
CA TYR A 2 4.65 6.64 3.49
C TYR A 2 4.00 7.04 4.82
N THR A 3 4.34 8.21 5.35
CA THR A 3 3.91 8.66 6.68
C THR A 3 2.41 8.98 6.77
N ASN A 4 1.71 9.06 5.64
CA ASN A 4 0.27 9.36 5.57
C ASN A 4 -0.57 8.12 5.24
N ILE A 5 0.07 6.95 5.04
CA ILE A 5 -0.63 5.70 4.73
C ILE A 5 -1.02 5.01 6.03
N SER A 6 -2.28 4.62 6.15
CA SER A 6 -2.74 3.78 7.25
C SER A 6 -2.13 2.38 7.11
N GLY A 7 -1.21 2.03 8.01
CA GLY A 7 -0.56 0.72 8.02
C GLY A 7 -1.56 -0.42 8.17
N GLU A 8 -2.61 -0.24 8.98
CA GLU A 8 -3.68 -1.24 9.14
C GLU A 8 -4.41 -1.51 7.82
N LYS A 9 -4.87 -0.46 7.13
CA LYS A 9 -5.56 -0.61 5.84
C LYS A 9 -4.65 -1.24 4.78
N ALA A 10 -3.37 -0.89 4.77
CA ALA A 10 -2.40 -1.47 3.85
C ALA A 10 -2.19 -2.97 4.11
N VAL A 11 -2.13 -3.39 5.38
CA VAL A 11 -2.05 -4.82 5.75
C VAL A 11 -3.33 -5.55 5.38
N SER A 12 -4.51 -5.01 5.69
CA SER A 12 -5.78 -5.62 5.30
C SER A 12 -5.85 -5.86 3.79
N ALA A 13 -5.50 -4.86 2.99
CA ALA A 13 -5.47 -4.99 1.53
C ALA A 13 -4.43 -6.01 1.05
N LEU A 14 -3.28 -6.13 1.72
CA LEU A 14 -2.30 -7.17 1.40
C LEU A 14 -2.84 -8.58 1.72
N MET A 15 -3.54 -8.74 2.85
CA MET A 15 -4.16 -10.02 3.20
C MET A 15 -5.22 -10.41 2.17
N GLU A 16 -6.07 -9.48 1.72
CA GLU A 16 -7.05 -9.72 0.65
C GLU A 16 -6.39 -10.18 -0.66
N ILE A 17 -5.22 -9.65 -1.00
CA ILE A 17 -4.45 -10.13 -2.15
C ILE A 17 -3.95 -11.56 -1.92
N LEU A 18 -3.40 -11.87 -0.74
CA LEU A 18 -2.92 -13.23 -0.43
C LEU A 18 -4.05 -14.27 -0.42
N GLU A 19 -5.27 -13.87 -0.06
CA GLU A 19 -6.46 -14.72 -0.18
C GLU A 19 -6.81 -15.00 -1.64
N ARG A 20 -6.70 -14.00 -2.52
CA ARG A 20 -7.03 -14.13 -3.94
C ARG A 20 -5.99 -14.94 -4.71
N GLU A 21 -4.72 -14.79 -4.38
CA GLU A 21 -3.57 -15.42 -5.06
C GLU A 21 -3.09 -16.69 -4.33
N GLU A 22 -4.01 -17.43 -3.71
CA GLU A 22 -3.69 -18.63 -2.92
C GLU A 22 -3.07 -19.74 -3.80
N ASP A 23 -3.44 -19.80 -5.08
CA ASP A 23 -2.86 -20.69 -6.08
C ASP A 23 -1.35 -20.46 -6.30
N ILE A 24 -0.90 -19.20 -6.26
CA ILE A 24 0.53 -18.86 -6.33
C ILE A 24 1.25 -19.36 -5.08
N LEU A 25 0.64 -19.21 -3.90
CA LEU A 25 1.23 -19.71 -2.65
C LEU A 25 1.40 -21.22 -2.68
N GLU A 26 0.40 -21.94 -3.19
CA GLU A 26 0.47 -23.40 -3.38
C GLU A 26 1.58 -23.80 -4.35
N ALA A 27 1.67 -23.13 -5.51
CA ALA A 27 2.69 -23.41 -6.53
C ALA A 27 4.12 -23.23 -5.98
N GLU A 28 4.33 -22.17 -5.19
CA GLU A 28 5.61 -21.87 -4.54
C GLU A 28 5.83 -22.64 -3.23
N ARG A 29 4.88 -23.50 -2.84
CA ARG A 29 4.91 -24.29 -1.59
C ARG A 29 5.04 -23.43 -0.33
N ILE A 30 4.46 -22.24 -0.36
CA ILE A 30 4.44 -21.29 0.75
C ILE A 30 3.16 -21.51 1.55
N ARG A 31 3.30 -21.83 2.84
CA ARG A 31 2.15 -21.91 3.75
C ARG A 31 1.66 -20.51 4.09
N LYS A 32 0.42 -20.22 3.71
CA LYS A 32 -0.27 -18.94 3.96
C LYS A 32 -0.20 -18.48 5.41
N GLU A 33 -0.44 -19.37 6.38
CA GLU A 33 -0.40 -19.02 7.80
C GLU A 33 1.00 -18.60 8.25
N SER A 34 2.04 -19.22 7.68
CA SER A 34 3.43 -18.88 7.99
C SER A 34 3.80 -17.52 7.42
N LEU A 35 3.40 -17.25 6.18
CA LEU A 35 3.60 -15.95 5.53
C LEU A 35 2.85 -14.84 6.27
N THR A 36 1.58 -15.05 6.59
CA THR A 36 0.75 -14.12 7.36
C THR A 36 1.36 -13.79 8.72
N ARG A 37 1.88 -14.81 9.44
CA ARG A 37 2.60 -14.58 10.71
C ARG A 37 3.86 -13.74 10.53
N LEU A 38 4.66 -14.00 9.49
CA LEU A 38 5.87 -13.23 9.20
C LEU A 38 5.56 -11.79 8.83
N ILE A 39 4.53 -11.56 8.01
CA ILE A 39 4.06 -10.22 7.65
C ILE A 39 3.61 -9.47 8.91
N ASN A 40 2.74 -10.07 9.73
CA ASN A 40 2.24 -9.44 10.95
C ASN A 40 3.38 -9.10 11.92
N LEU A 41 4.35 -10.01 12.09
CA LEU A 41 5.53 -9.75 12.91
C LEU A 41 6.30 -8.55 12.36
N THR A 42 6.60 -8.54 11.07
CA THR A 42 7.40 -7.49 10.42
C THR A 42 6.69 -6.14 10.52
N VAL A 43 5.39 -6.06 10.20
CA VAL A 43 4.65 -4.79 10.28
C VAL A 43 4.49 -4.29 11.71
N SER A 44 4.45 -5.16 12.70
CA SER A 44 4.38 -4.74 14.11
C SER A 44 5.68 -4.13 14.64
N THR A 45 6.81 -4.36 13.96
CA THR A 45 8.15 -3.92 14.36
C THR A 45 8.54 -2.58 13.73
N THR A 46 7.88 -1.51 14.13
CA THR A 46 8.11 -0.14 13.65
C THR A 46 9.03 0.69 14.55
N TYR A 47 10.03 0.04 15.15
CA TYR A 47 10.96 0.70 16.08
C TYR A 47 12.14 1.32 15.35
N LEU A 48 12.54 2.52 15.77
CA LEU A 48 13.70 3.25 15.26
C LEU A 48 14.51 3.83 16.41
N THR A 49 15.81 4.02 16.19
CA THR A 49 16.70 4.65 17.16
C THR A 49 17.08 6.05 16.68
N PHE A 50 16.96 7.05 17.56
CA PHE A 50 17.40 8.42 17.30
C PHE A 50 18.01 9.02 18.56
N ASN A 51 19.22 9.60 18.46
CA ASN A 51 19.98 10.15 19.58
C ASN A 51 20.09 9.19 20.80
N GLY A 52 20.33 7.90 20.53
CA GLY A 52 20.47 6.87 21.58
C GLY A 52 19.16 6.42 22.22
N ASN A 53 18.01 6.98 21.82
CA ASN A 53 16.69 6.60 22.34
C ASN A 53 15.94 5.76 21.31
N ILE A 54 15.13 4.80 21.80
CA ILE A 54 14.27 3.95 20.99
C ILE A 54 12.87 4.56 20.92
N TYR A 55 12.35 4.71 19.72
CA TYR A 55 11.00 5.21 19.45
C TYR A 55 10.22 4.17 18.65
N LYS A 56 8.90 4.16 18.84
CA LYS A 56 7.97 3.39 18.00
C LYS A 56 7.21 4.36 17.11
N GLN A 57 7.23 4.12 15.80
CA GLN A 57 6.36 4.85 14.89
C GLN A 57 4.92 4.32 15.03
N ILE A 58 4.03 5.19 15.48
CA ILE A 58 2.61 4.88 15.78
C ILE A 58 1.66 5.29 14.65
N PHE A 59 2.13 6.10 13.69
CA PHE A 59 1.33 6.59 12.57
C PHE A 59 2.15 6.56 11.28
N GLY A 60 1.49 6.19 10.18
CA GLY A 60 2.14 6.03 8.88
C GLY A 60 3.00 4.77 8.78
N LEU A 61 3.49 4.51 7.58
CA LEU A 61 4.52 3.50 7.32
C LEU A 61 5.91 4.08 7.60
N PRO A 62 6.81 3.37 8.32
CA PRO A 62 8.17 3.84 8.52
C PRO A 62 8.96 3.85 7.23
N MET A 63 9.66 4.95 6.96
CA MET A 63 10.60 5.00 5.83
C MET A 63 11.79 4.09 6.14
N GLY A 64 12.25 3.33 5.14
CA GLY A 64 13.33 2.35 5.29
C GLY A 64 12.89 1.00 5.88
N HIS A 65 11.63 0.85 6.31
CA HIS A 65 11.10 -0.45 6.71
C HIS A 65 10.86 -1.34 5.46
N PRO A 66 11.26 -2.62 5.48
CA PRO A 66 11.36 -3.46 4.29
C PRO A 66 10.02 -3.67 3.57
N LEU A 67 8.90 -3.68 4.31
CA LEU A 67 7.58 -3.84 3.72
C LEU A 67 6.89 -2.51 3.36
N SER A 68 7.44 -1.35 3.76
CA SER A 68 6.78 -0.07 3.51
C SER A 68 6.56 0.21 2.02
N PRO A 69 7.52 -0.06 1.09
CA PRO A 69 7.29 0.09 -0.35
C PRO A 69 6.13 -0.78 -0.85
N LEU A 70 6.10 -2.07 -0.47
CA LEU A 70 5.04 -2.99 -0.87
C LEU A 70 3.67 -2.53 -0.33
N LEU A 71 3.59 -2.28 0.97
CA LEU A 71 2.35 -1.83 1.64
C LEU A 71 1.85 -0.51 1.06
N SER A 72 2.76 0.39 0.67
CA SER A 72 2.37 1.64 0.02
C SER A 72 1.74 1.41 -1.34
N ASN A 73 2.31 0.52 -2.16
CA ASN A 73 1.77 0.20 -3.48
C ASN A 73 0.42 -0.50 -3.38
N VAL A 74 0.27 -1.44 -2.46
CA VAL A 74 -1.01 -2.14 -2.22
C VAL A 74 -2.09 -1.16 -1.76
N TYR A 75 -1.74 -0.25 -0.85
CA TYR A 75 -2.68 0.78 -0.40
C TYR A 75 -3.11 1.72 -1.53
N MET A 76 -2.18 2.15 -2.38
CA MET A 76 -2.51 2.99 -3.54
C MET A 76 -3.33 2.25 -4.59
N ASP A 77 -3.03 0.96 -4.86
CA ASP A 77 -3.83 0.16 -5.80
C ASP A 77 -5.30 0.14 -5.37
N ASN A 78 -5.56 -0.01 -4.06
CA ASN A 78 -6.92 0.04 -3.54
C ASN A 78 -7.58 1.42 -3.78
N LEU A 79 -6.87 2.52 -3.50
CA LEU A 79 -7.37 3.88 -3.77
C LEU A 79 -7.62 4.12 -5.27
N GLU A 80 -6.73 3.62 -6.13
CA GLU A 80 -6.81 3.75 -7.58
C GLU A 80 -8.01 2.97 -8.15
N ARG A 81 -8.32 1.80 -7.59
CA ARG A 81 -9.54 1.04 -7.93
C ARG A 81 -10.80 1.79 -7.57
N GLU A 82 -10.84 2.42 -6.40
CA GLU A 82 -11.98 3.27 -6.02
C GLU A 82 -12.10 4.50 -6.93
N PHE A 83 -10.99 5.15 -7.25
CA PHE A 83 -10.95 6.24 -8.23
C PHE A 83 -11.44 5.79 -9.61
N GLY A 84 -11.09 4.57 -10.04
CA GLY A 84 -11.53 3.96 -11.29
C GLY A 84 -13.04 3.77 -11.43
N LYS A 85 -13.81 3.86 -10.33
CA LYS A 85 -15.28 3.82 -10.34
C LYS A 85 -15.91 5.18 -10.67
N SER A 86 -15.13 6.27 -10.68
CA SER A 86 -15.64 7.59 -11.06
C SER A 86 -16.17 7.58 -12.51
N PRO A 87 -17.33 8.22 -12.77
CA PRO A 87 -17.94 8.26 -14.11
C PRO A 87 -17.06 8.99 -15.14
N LEU A 88 -16.20 9.89 -14.68
CA LEU A 88 -15.24 10.59 -15.52
C LEU A 88 -13.83 10.17 -15.14
N GLN A 89 -13.13 9.60 -16.11
CA GLN A 89 -11.74 9.19 -15.99
C GLN A 89 -10.85 10.09 -16.84
N PRO A 90 -9.62 10.39 -16.38
CA PRO A 90 -8.63 11.02 -17.24
C PRO A 90 -8.30 10.11 -18.43
N ARG A 91 -7.90 10.71 -19.56
CA ARG A 91 -7.48 9.96 -20.76
C ARG A 91 -6.20 9.18 -20.51
N VAL A 92 -5.31 9.72 -19.68
CA VAL A 92 -4.07 9.09 -19.23
C VAL A 92 -3.98 9.31 -17.73
N LEU A 93 -3.65 8.25 -16.99
CA LEU A 93 -3.27 8.31 -15.58
C LEU A 93 -2.03 7.45 -15.40
N MET A 94 -0.96 8.05 -14.90
CA MET A 94 0.29 7.36 -14.60
C MET A 94 0.72 7.73 -13.19
N ARG A 95 1.21 6.74 -12.43
CA ARG A 95 1.76 6.94 -11.09
C ARG A 95 3.24 6.61 -11.06
N TYR A 96 4.03 7.45 -10.39
CA TYR A 96 5.40 7.17 -9.99
C TYR A 96 5.55 7.46 -8.49
N LEU A 97 5.64 6.40 -7.67
CA LEU A 97 5.60 6.50 -6.20
C LEU A 97 4.38 7.31 -5.73
N ASP A 98 4.57 8.51 -5.16
CA ASP A 98 3.52 9.45 -4.76
C ASP A 98 3.10 10.46 -5.83
N ASP A 99 3.79 10.55 -6.95
CA ASP A 99 3.45 11.48 -8.02
C ASP A 99 2.44 10.88 -8.99
N TYR A 100 1.46 11.69 -9.37
CA TYR A 100 0.51 11.37 -10.44
C TYR A 100 0.65 12.32 -11.62
N PHE A 101 0.68 11.74 -12.81
CA PHE A 101 0.49 12.46 -14.06
C PHE A 101 -0.86 12.09 -14.65
N ALA A 102 -1.69 13.09 -14.95
CA ALA A 102 -3.02 12.89 -15.50
C ALA A 102 -3.28 13.82 -16.70
N LEU A 103 -3.86 13.27 -17.77
CA LEU A 103 -4.34 14.04 -18.93
C LEU A 103 -5.87 14.08 -18.92
N TRP A 104 -6.43 15.24 -18.54
CA TRP A 104 -7.87 15.43 -18.42
C TRP A 104 -8.47 15.99 -19.71
N SER A 105 -9.52 15.34 -20.23
CA SER A 105 -10.17 15.74 -21.50
C SER A 105 -11.58 16.29 -21.34
N HIS A 106 -12.18 16.22 -20.14
CA HIS A 106 -13.58 16.60 -19.91
C HIS A 106 -13.78 18.09 -19.59
N GLY A 107 -12.74 18.91 -19.74
CA GLY A 107 -12.78 20.33 -19.41
C GLY A 107 -12.74 20.62 -17.90
N LYS A 108 -12.29 21.82 -17.53
CA LYS A 108 -12.05 22.21 -16.13
C LYS A 108 -13.29 22.13 -15.23
N LYS A 109 -14.49 22.40 -15.76
CA LYS A 109 -15.74 22.38 -15.00
C LYS A 109 -16.10 20.99 -14.46
N ASN A 110 -15.56 19.94 -15.07
CA ASN A 110 -15.82 18.55 -14.70
C ASN A 110 -14.68 17.95 -13.84
N LEU A 111 -13.63 18.74 -13.55
CA LEU A 111 -12.53 18.36 -12.67
C LEU A 111 -12.91 18.78 -11.24
N ASN A 112 -13.62 17.92 -10.53
CA ASN A 112 -13.98 18.10 -9.12
C ASN A 112 -12.94 17.48 -8.20
#